data_AF-A0A8T7EJJ8-F1
#
_entry.id   AF-A0A8T7EJJ8-F1
#
_cell.length_a   1.000
_cell.length_b   1.000
_cell.length_c   1.000
_cell.angle_alpha   90.00
_cell.angle_beta   90.00
_cell.angle_gamma   90.00
#
_symmetry.space_group_name_H-M   'P 1'
#
loop_
_entity.id
_entity.type
_entity.pdbx_description
1 polymer ?
#
loop_
_entity_poly.entity_id
_entity_poly.type
_entity_poly.pdbx_seq_one_letter_code
_entity_poly.pdbx_strand_id
1 'polypeptide(L)'
;MMTHLPLRVHQLEFEAEVVTPIEFGPQAGAQLRGALWEALRDVVVCDDKLAGTPQHSLFCPSCRLIMMESLQSPRGANPPRPFAIRPPLDFDDHLRLKLATGQPLRFGVNLYGDAEQLFPYVCQAIYKIGQIGVGYGRGRYILRQAKARNPFTRQEQVILSEGRLRALPGVPITHDDIAAAAQELPKDRITLRWLTPCEATDQQRPARTPHAHILISRLIERIQMLELALHVATARSSAVAISAPALARRG
;
A
#
# COMPACT_ATOMS: atom_id res chain seq x y z
N MET A 1 -12.36 26.88 1.01
CA MET A 1 -10.91 26.92 0.80
C MET A 1 -10.39 25.51 1.04
N MET A 2 -10.13 24.73 -0.04
CA MET A 2 -9.64 23.35 0.11
C MET A 2 -8.18 23.42 0.54
N THR A 3 -7.91 23.25 1.83
CA THR A 3 -6.57 22.96 2.34
C THR A 3 -6.15 21.61 1.77
N HIS A 4 -5.33 21.61 0.72
CA HIS A 4 -4.69 20.38 0.22
C HIS A 4 -3.81 19.83 1.34
N LEU A 5 -4.21 18.70 1.93
CA LEU A 5 -3.33 17.97 2.84
C LEU A 5 -2.18 17.40 2.01
N PRO A 6 -0.90 17.74 2.29
CA PRO A 6 0.21 17.20 1.53
C PRO A 6 0.25 15.68 1.71
N LEU A 7 0.11 14.95 0.60
CA LEU A 7 0.10 13.48 0.58
C LEU A 7 1.40 12.94 1.17
N ARG A 8 1.28 12.19 2.27
CA ARG A 8 2.41 11.45 2.87
C ARG A 8 2.43 10.02 2.35
N VAL A 9 3.63 9.46 2.21
CA VAL A 9 3.81 8.05 1.84
C VAL A 9 4.68 7.35 2.87
N HIS A 10 4.17 6.28 3.48
CA HIS A 10 4.94 5.44 4.37
C HIS A 10 5.41 4.21 3.59
N GLN A 11 6.67 4.22 3.17
CA GLN A 11 7.28 3.10 2.45
C GLN A 11 7.81 2.07 3.44
N LEU A 12 7.17 0.91 3.44
CA LEU A 12 7.51 -0.23 4.27
C LEU A 12 8.30 -1.25 3.44
N GLU A 13 9.26 -1.90 4.08
CA GLU A 13 10.06 -2.97 3.53
C GLU A 13 10.08 -4.13 4.52
N PHE A 14 9.76 -5.32 4.03
CA PHE A 14 9.67 -6.55 4.80
C PHE A 14 10.78 -7.49 4.34
N GLU A 15 11.50 -8.02 5.32
CA GLU A 15 12.51 -9.05 5.12
C GLU A 15 12.08 -10.32 5.83
N ALA A 16 12.04 -11.40 5.06
CA ALA A 16 11.62 -12.71 5.49
C ALA A 16 12.61 -13.78 5.05
N GLU A 17 12.56 -14.93 5.70
CA GLU A 17 13.34 -16.11 5.34
C GLU A 17 12.40 -17.19 4.84
N VAL A 18 12.67 -17.72 3.65
CA VAL A 18 11.85 -18.76 3.04
C VAL A 18 12.00 -20.07 3.80
N VAL A 19 10.89 -20.70 4.20
CA VAL A 19 10.90 -22.00 4.90
C VAL A 19 10.49 -23.16 4.00
N THR A 20 9.61 -22.90 3.03
CA THR A 20 9.33 -23.84 1.94
C THR A 20 9.45 -23.09 0.62
N PRO A 21 9.93 -23.73 -0.47
CA PRO A 21 10.21 -23.04 -1.72
C PRO A 21 9.06 -22.12 -2.17
N ILE A 22 9.39 -20.89 -2.54
CA ILE A 22 8.45 -19.89 -3.05
C ILE A 22 8.78 -19.62 -4.51
N GLU A 23 7.76 -19.64 -5.36
CA GLU A 23 7.90 -19.22 -6.74
C GLU A 23 6.90 -18.10 -7.06
N PHE A 24 7.41 -16.98 -7.58
CA PHE A 24 6.58 -15.93 -8.16
C PHE A 24 6.69 -15.92 -9.68
N GLY A 25 5.61 -15.51 -10.32
CA GLY A 25 5.56 -15.23 -11.75
C GLY A 25 5.60 -13.74 -12.05
N PRO A 26 5.33 -13.35 -13.31
CA PRO A 26 5.37 -11.96 -13.75
C PRO A 26 4.38 -11.04 -13.01
N GLN A 27 3.38 -11.62 -12.32
CA GLN A 27 2.39 -10.89 -11.53
C GLN A 27 2.61 -11.02 -10.01
N ALA A 28 3.86 -11.10 -9.54
CA ALA A 28 4.17 -11.23 -8.10
C ALA A 28 3.44 -10.21 -7.22
N GLY A 29 3.31 -8.96 -7.69
CA GLY A 29 2.56 -7.92 -6.99
C GLY A 29 1.08 -8.26 -6.79
N ALA A 30 0.43 -8.88 -7.80
CA ALA A 30 -0.95 -9.34 -7.68
C ALA A 30 -1.07 -10.55 -6.74
N GLN A 31 -0.08 -11.46 -6.77
CA GLN A 31 -0.03 -12.63 -5.88
C GLN A 31 0.11 -12.20 -4.41
N LEU A 32 1.04 -11.28 -4.12
CA LEU A 32 1.21 -10.69 -2.79
C LEU A 32 -0.02 -9.89 -2.34
N ARG A 33 -0.63 -9.13 -3.23
CA ARG A 33 -1.88 -8.39 -2.95
C ARG A 33 -3.02 -9.36 -2.61
N GLY A 34 -3.17 -10.44 -3.37
CA GLY A 34 -4.18 -11.47 -3.11
C GLY A 34 -3.97 -12.16 -1.76
N ALA A 35 -2.72 -12.50 -1.44
CA ALA A 35 -2.37 -13.07 -0.15
C ALA A 35 -2.62 -12.10 1.01
N LEU A 36 -2.31 -10.81 0.83
CA LEU A 36 -2.62 -9.76 1.80
C LEU A 36 -4.13 -9.67 2.05
N TRP A 37 -4.94 -9.76 0.99
CA TRP A 37 -6.39 -9.77 1.11
C TRP A 37 -6.91 -10.98 1.89
N GLU A 38 -6.42 -12.18 1.55
CA GLU A 38 -6.79 -13.41 2.25
C GLU A 38 -6.41 -13.35 3.73
N ALA A 39 -5.20 -12.90 4.04
CA ALA A 39 -4.72 -12.74 5.40
C ALA A 39 -5.51 -11.68 6.19
N LEU A 40 -5.83 -10.53 5.59
CA LEU A 40 -6.60 -9.47 6.25
C LEU A 40 -8.00 -9.93 6.65
N ARG A 41 -8.67 -10.76 5.82
CA ARG A 41 -9.99 -11.31 6.16
C ARG A 41 -9.94 -12.27 7.36
N ASP A 42 -8.81 -12.90 7.59
CA ASP A 42 -8.60 -13.79 8.74
C ASP A 42 -8.25 -13.02 10.02
N VAL A 43 -7.45 -11.94 9.91
CA VAL A 43 -6.99 -11.17 11.08
C VAL A 43 -7.90 -10.01 11.49
N VAL A 44 -8.80 -9.54 10.61
CA VAL A 44 -9.73 -8.44 10.88
C VAL A 44 -11.18 -8.93 10.73
N VAL A 45 -11.91 -8.92 11.84
CA VAL A 45 -13.36 -9.16 11.82
C VAL A 45 -14.06 -7.93 11.25
N CYS A 46 -14.69 -8.09 10.10
CA CYS A 46 -15.55 -7.11 9.46
C CYS A 46 -16.99 -7.62 9.52
N ASP A 47 -17.95 -6.75 9.81
CA ASP A 47 -19.36 -7.12 9.66
C ASP A 47 -19.75 -6.88 8.20
N ASP A 48 -19.96 -7.96 7.46
CA ASP A 48 -20.33 -7.92 6.04
C ASP A 48 -21.62 -7.13 5.79
N LYS A 49 -22.53 -7.03 6.77
CA LYS A 49 -23.76 -6.23 6.65
C LYS A 49 -23.48 -4.73 6.69
N LEU A 50 -22.41 -4.33 7.37
CA LEU A 50 -21.99 -2.93 7.51
C LEU A 50 -20.86 -2.57 6.53
N ALA A 51 -20.28 -3.56 5.84
CA ALA A 51 -19.24 -3.36 4.85
C ALA A 51 -19.71 -2.40 3.75
N GLY A 52 -18.87 -1.41 3.45
CA GLY A 52 -19.19 -0.37 2.46
C GLY A 52 -20.08 0.77 2.97
N THR A 53 -20.62 0.71 4.19
CA THR A 53 -21.27 1.89 4.79
C THR A 53 -20.23 2.96 5.11
N PRO A 54 -20.55 4.26 4.95
CA PRO A 54 -19.60 5.34 5.23
C PRO A 54 -19.03 5.29 6.63
N GLN A 55 -19.84 4.99 7.65
CA GLN A 55 -19.42 4.97 9.05
C GLN A 55 -18.50 3.80 9.36
N HIS A 56 -18.84 2.59 8.90
CA HIS A 56 -18.01 1.40 9.14
C HIS A 56 -16.65 1.50 8.41
N SER A 57 -16.65 2.06 7.21
CA SER A 57 -15.45 2.24 6.40
C SER A 57 -14.44 3.23 6.99
N LEU A 58 -14.79 4.01 8.03
CA LEU A 58 -13.85 4.90 8.72
C LEU A 58 -13.01 4.18 9.77
N PHE A 59 -13.55 3.12 10.35
CA PHE A 59 -12.96 2.45 11.51
C PHE A 59 -12.50 1.03 11.20
N CYS A 60 -13.16 0.35 10.26
CA CYS A 60 -12.83 -1.02 9.89
C CYS A 60 -11.56 -1.05 9.01
N PRO A 61 -10.46 -1.67 9.48
CA PRO A 61 -9.21 -1.75 8.71
C PRO A 61 -9.39 -2.50 7.40
N SER A 62 -10.20 -3.56 7.42
CA SER A 62 -10.57 -4.33 6.24
C SER A 62 -11.27 -3.42 5.23
N CYS A 63 -12.28 -2.64 5.62
CA CYS A 63 -12.95 -1.74 4.68
C CYS A 63 -12.03 -0.62 4.15
N ARG A 64 -11.16 -0.04 4.98
CA ARG A 64 -10.20 0.99 4.55
C ARG A 64 -9.16 0.47 3.56
N LEU A 65 -8.65 -0.74 3.76
CA LEU A 65 -7.66 -1.35 2.86
C LEU A 65 -8.32 -1.99 1.63
N ILE A 66 -9.48 -2.62 1.80
CA ILE A 66 -10.06 -3.58 0.84
C ILE A 66 -11.22 -2.98 0.04
N MET A 67 -12.13 -2.26 0.70
CA MET A 67 -13.49 -1.99 0.17
C MET A 67 -13.68 -0.64 -0.51
N MET A 68 -12.61 0.07 -0.88
CA MET A 68 -12.79 1.27 -1.72
C MET A 68 -13.44 0.92 -3.06
N GLU A 69 -13.36 -0.32 -3.53
CA GLU A 69 -13.89 -0.82 -4.81
C GLU A 69 -15.38 -0.48 -5.10
N SER A 70 -16.20 -0.19 -4.08
CA SER A 70 -17.65 0.02 -4.24
C SER A 70 -18.12 1.48 -4.35
N LEU A 71 -17.25 2.47 -4.17
CA LEU A 71 -17.67 3.86 -4.38
C LEU A 71 -17.62 4.16 -5.87
N GLN A 72 -18.79 4.35 -6.49
CA GLN A 72 -18.90 4.87 -7.86
C GLN A 72 -18.08 6.16 -7.95
N SER A 73 -16.85 6.04 -8.43
CA SER A 73 -16.01 7.20 -8.71
C SER A 73 -16.57 7.81 -9.99
N PRO A 74 -16.78 9.14 -10.05
CA PRO A 74 -17.12 9.85 -11.29
C PRO A 74 -16.12 9.58 -12.44
N ARG A 75 -14.97 8.96 -12.15
CA ARG A 75 -13.87 8.69 -13.09
C ARG A 75 -13.49 7.20 -13.22
N GLY A 76 -14.26 6.23 -12.72
CA GLY A 76 -14.06 4.80 -13.04
C GLY A 76 -14.42 3.78 -11.95
N ALA A 77 -14.42 2.50 -12.32
CA ALA A 77 -14.88 1.37 -11.50
C ALA A 77 -13.85 0.85 -10.46
N ASN A 78 -12.75 1.57 -10.21
CA ASN A 78 -11.69 1.10 -9.30
C ASN A 78 -10.98 2.28 -8.63
N PRO A 79 -11.54 2.84 -7.55
CA PRO A 79 -10.89 3.92 -6.80
C PRO A 79 -9.55 3.43 -6.22
N PRO A 80 -8.58 4.34 -6.05
CA PRO A 80 -7.24 3.96 -5.64
C PRO A 80 -7.28 3.43 -4.21
N ARG A 81 -6.69 2.25 -4.01
CA ARG A 81 -6.47 1.72 -2.67
C ARG A 81 -5.44 2.61 -1.96
N PRO A 82 -5.56 2.80 -0.64
CA PRO A 82 -4.63 3.65 0.10
C PRO A 82 -3.31 2.91 0.41
N PHE A 83 -2.97 1.91 -0.42
CA PHE A 83 -1.68 1.22 -0.38
C PHE A 83 -1.27 0.72 -1.77
N ALA A 84 0.01 0.42 -1.94
CA ALA A 84 0.55 -0.29 -3.10
C ALA A 84 1.56 -1.36 -2.67
N ILE A 85 1.46 -2.56 -3.25
CA ILE A 85 2.49 -3.60 -3.09
C ILE A 85 3.70 -3.24 -3.95
N ARG A 86 4.89 -3.32 -3.36
CA ARG A 86 6.18 -3.32 -4.06
C ARG A 86 6.67 -4.76 -4.11
N PRO A 87 6.51 -5.49 -5.24
CA PRO A 87 6.95 -6.87 -5.31
C PRO A 87 8.47 -6.98 -5.21
N PRO A 88 9.02 -8.18 -4.94
CA PRO A 88 10.43 -8.45 -5.22
C PRO A 88 10.74 -8.17 -6.69
N LEU A 89 11.99 -7.83 -7.02
CA LEU A 89 12.40 -7.43 -8.37
C LEU A 89 13.44 -8.34 -9.02
N ASP A 90 13.96 -9.32 -8.28
CA ASP A 90 15.07 -10.19 -8.70
C ASP A 90 14.58 -11.37 -9.56
N PHE A 91 13.84 -11.07 -10.64
CA PHE A 91 13.34 -12.08 -11.58
C PHE A 91 14.42 -12.52 -12.58
N ASP A 92 14.36 -13.78 -12.97
CA ASP A 92 15.15 -14.33 -14.07
C ASP A 92 14.64 -13.86 -15.45
N ASP A 93 15.34 -14.26 -16.52
CA ASP A 93 15.01 -13.92 -17.91
C ASP A 93 13.61 -14.43 -18.35
N HIS A 94 13.02 -15.36 -17.58
CA HIS A 94 11.67 -15.89 -17.80
C HIS A 94 10.61 -15.21 -16.92
N LEU A 95 10.94 -14.09 -16.27
CA LEU A 95 10.08 -13.38 -15.32
C LEU A 95 9.59 -14.28 -14.18
N ARG A 96 10.44 -15.22 -13.75
CA ARG A 96 10.21 -16.07 -12.57
C ARG A 96 11.18 -15.66 -11.47
N LEU A 97 10.67 -15.67 -10.25
CA LEU A 97 11.50 -15.57 -9.06
C LEU A 97 11.30 -16.85 -8.26
N LYS A 98 12.36 -17.65 -8.16
CA LYS A 98 12.38 -18.90 -7.41
C LYS A 98 13.28 -18.74 -6.21
N LEU A 99 12.70 -18.92 -5.03
CA LEU A 99 13.41 -18.85 -3.75
C LEU A 99 13.39 -20.22 -3.09
N ALA A 100 14.57 -20.75 -2.79
CA ALA A 100 14.76 -21.97 -2.02
C ALA A 100 14.64 -21.69 -0.51
N THR A 101 14.43 -22.75 0.28
CA THR A 101 14.47 -22.68 1.74
C THR A 101 15.78 -22.06 2.23
N GLY A 102 15.70 -21.16 3.20
CA GLY A 102 16.81 -20.39 3.77
C GLY A 102 17.15 -19.11 3.00
N GLN A 103 16.63 -18.91 1.78
CA GLN A 103 16.89 -17.68 1.04
C GLN A 103 16.07 -16.49 1.58
N PRO A 104 16.59 -15.25 1.46
CA PRO A 104 15.85 -14.06 1.84
C PRO A 104 14.75 -13.76 0.83
N LEU A 105 13.57 -13.43 1.32
CA LEU A 105 12.48 -12.82 0.57
C LEU A 105 12.34 -11.35 1.01
N ARG A 106 12.39 -10.43 0.03
CA ARG A 106 12.24 -8.99 0.27
C ARG A 106 11.13 -8.42 -0.60
N PHE A 107 10.21 -7.69 0.02
CA PHE A 107 9.14 -6.98 -0.67
C PHE A 107 8.68 -5.80 0.17
N GLY A 108 7.83 -4.94 -0.37
CA GLY A 108 7.39 -3.74 0.32
C GLY A 108 5.91 -3.46 0.18
N VAL A 109 5.45 -2.52 1.00
CA VAL A 109 4.12 -1.94 0.94
C VAL A 109 4.26 -0.44 1.14
N ASN A 110 3.70 0.35 0.24
CA ASN A 110 3.52 1.79 0.46
C ASN A 110 2.13 2.01 1.05
N LEU A 111 2.02 2.77 2.13
CA LEU A 111 0.75 3.27 2.67
C LEU A 111 0.65 4.76 2.35
N TYR A 112 -0.52 5.22 1.93
CA TYR A 112 -0.76 6.59 1.48
C TYR A 112 -1.64 7.35 2.48
N GLY A 113 -1.22 8.57 2.82
CA GLY A 113 -1.90 9.41 3.81
C GLY A 113 -2.19 8.66 5.10
N ASP A 114 -3.39 8.87 5.64
CA ASP A 114 -3.85 8.35 6.94
C ASP A 114 -3.93 6.82 7.05
N ALA A 115 -3.62 6.09 5.99
CA ALA A 115 -3.48 4.64 6.03
C ALA A 115 -2.27 4.17 6.85
N GLU A 116 -1.38 5.07 7.29
CA GLU A 116 -0.34 4.72 8.26
C GLU A 116 -0.92 4.12 9.56
N GLN A 117 -2.13 4.54 9.94
CA GLN A 117 -2.87 4.00 11.09
C GLN A 117 -3.20 2.51 10.93
N LEU A 118 -3.22 2.01 9.70
CA LEU A 118 -3.54 0.62 9.37
C LEU A 118 -2.30 -0.29 9.42
N PHE A 119 -1.13 0.27 9.68
CA PHE A 119 0.14 -0.45 9.74
C PHE A 119 0.12 -1.70 10.63
N PRO A 120 -0.43 -1.68 11.86
CA PRO A 120 -0.45 -2.89 12.71
C PRO A 120 -1.19 -4.05 12.03
N TYR A 121 -2.30 -3.77 11.36
CA TYR A 121 -3.09 -4.78 10.63
C TYR A 121 -2.35 -5.29 9.39
N VAL A 122 -1.65 -4.40 8.67
CA VAL A 122 -0.79 -4.80 7.55
C VAL A 122 0.32 -5.73 8.05
N CYS A 123 0.98 -5.42 9.17
CA CYS A 123 2.00 -6.30 9.75
C CYS A 123 1.45 -7.67 10.15
N GLN A 124 0.31 -7.70 10.83
CA GLN A 124 -0.34 -8.96 11.20
C GLN A 124 -0.71 -9.79 9.97
N ALA A 125 -1.25 -9.16 8.93
CA ALA A 125 -1.56 -9.83 7.69
C ALA A 125 -0.29 -10.35 6.98
N ILE A 126 0.79 -9.56 6.89
CA ILE A 126 2.07 -10.01 6.34
C ILE A 126 2.66 -11.19 7.14
N TYR A 127 2.53 -11.18 8.47
CA TYR A 127 2.92 -12.32 9.29
C TYR A 127 2.07 -13.56 8.96
N LYS A 128 0.75 -13.39 8.80
CA LYS A 128 -0.17 -14.48 8.44
C LYS A 128 0.10 -15.03 7.03
N ILE A 129 0.45 -14.20 6.05
CA ILE A 129 0.84 -14.65 4.69
C ILE A 129 1.97 -15.69 4.77
N GLY A 130 2.96 -15.47 5.62
CA GLY A 130 4.06 -16.41 5.82
C GLY A 130 3.61 -17.80 6.31
N GLN A 131 2.47 -17.88 7.01
CA GLN A 131 1.88 -19.13 7.52
C GLN A 131 0.98 -19.82 6.49
N ILE A 132 0.11 -19.07 5.81
CA ILE A 132 -0.87 -19.62 4.83
C ILE A 132 -0.24 -19.89 3.46
N GLY A 133 0.91 -19.28 3.18
CA GLY A 133 1.68 -19.42 1.96
C GLY A 133 1.36 -18.39 0.89
N VAL A 134 2.33 -18.17 -0.02
CA VAL A 134 2.26 -17.21 -1.12
C VAL A 134 3.00 -17.74 -2.35
N GLY A 135 2.67 -17.18 -3.53
CA GLY A 135 3.28 -17.61 -4.78
C GLY A 135 2.64 -18.88 -5.36
N TYR A 136 3.18 -19.34 -6.48
CA TYR A 136 2.89 -20.68 -6.99
C TYR A 136 3.35 -21.73 -5.99
N GLY A 137 2.52 -22.75 -5.78
CA GLY A 137 2.77 -23.77 -4.76
C GLY A 137 2.61 -23.28 -3.31
N ARG A 138 2.20 -22.02 -3.09
CA ARG A 138 1.91 -21.44 -1.76
C ARG A 138 3.06 -21.67 -0.76
N GLY A 139 4.28 -21.34 -1.19
CA GLY A 139 5.46 -21.42 -0.32
C GLY A 139 5.37 -20.49 0.89
N ARG A 140 6.05 -20.84 1.96
CA ARG A 140 5.94 -20.22 3.28
C ARG A 140 7.24 -19.52 3.66
N TYR A 141 7.13 -18.53 4.53
CA TYR A 141 8.28 -17.80 5.06
C TYR A 141 8.09 -17.43 6.53
N ILE A 142 9.19 -17.09 7.20
CA ILE A 142 9.19 -16.46 8.52
C ILE A 142 9.56 -14.99 8.35
N LEU A 143 8.69 -14.08 8.79
CA LEU A 143 9.00 -12.65 8.80
C LEU A 143 10.09 -12.38 9.85
N ARG A 144 11.22 -11.80 9.42
CA ARG A 144 12.37 -11.49 10.28
C ARG A 144 12.35 -10.04 10.74
N GLN A 145 12.10 -9.12 9.82
CA GLN A 145 12.14 -7.69 10.08
C GLN A 145 11.17 -6.92 9.18
N ALA A 146 10.72 -5.76 9.66
CA ALA A 146 10.20 -4.72 8.79
C ALA A 146 10.85 -3.36 9.11
N LYS A 147 11.04 -2.55 8.07
CA LYS A 147 11.58 -1.20 8.15
C LYS A 147 10.65 -0.20 7.45
N ALA A 148 10.57 1.01 7.99
CA ALA A 148 10.10 2.18 7.25
C ALA A 148 11.32 2.89 6.65
N ARG A 149 11.21 3.36 5.41
CA ARG A 149 12.31 4.03 4.69
C ARG A 149 11.81 5.31 4.04
N ASN A 150 12.63 6.36 4.09
CA ASN A 150 12.49 7.52 3.23
C ASN A 150 13.69 7.54 2.27
N PRO A 151 13.50 7.24 0.97
CA PRO A 151 14.58 7.15 0.01
C PRO A 151 15.20 8.52 -0.33
N PHE A 152 14.49 9.63 -0.13
CA PHE A 152 14.97 10.97 -0.42
C PHE A 152 15.89 11.48 0.69
N THR A 153 15.55 11.23 1.96
CA THR A 153 16.38 11.61 3.12
C THR A 153 17.34 10.51 3.55
N ARG A 154 17.24 9.31 2.97
CA ARG A 154 17.96 8.08 3.34
C ARG A 154 17.73 7.62 4.79
N GLN A 155 16.69 8.13 5.43
CA GLN A 155 16.31 7.69 6.78
C GLN A 155 15.72 6.27 6.73
N GLU A 156 16.11 5.46 7.71
CA GLU A 156 15.52 4.15 7.96
C GLU A 156 15.09 4.03 9.42
N GLN A 157 13.98 3.35 9.65
CA GLN A 157 13.50 3.05 10.99
C GLN A 157 13.07 1.59 11.05
N VAL A 158 13.59 0.84 12.01
CA VAL A 158 13.11 -0.52 12.30
C VAL A 158 11.75 -0.41 13.00
N ILE A 159 10.73 -1.02 12.39
CA ILE A 159 9.34 -0.96 12.88
C ILE A 159 8.84 -2.31 13.39
N LEU A 160 9.44 -3.41 12.92
CA LEU A 160 9.21 -4.77 13.43
C LEU A 160 10.55 -5.51 13.48
N SER A 161 10.84 -6.16 14.60
CA SER A 161 11.98 -7.06 14.75
C SER A 161 11.71 -8.11 15.81
N GLU A 162 12.28 -9.31 15.65
CA GLU A 162 12.11 -10.42 16.61
C GLU A 162 10.62 -10.76 16.84
N GLY A 163 9.81 -10.68 15.79
CA GLY A 163 8.36 -10.95 15.86
C GLY A 163 7.55 -9.91 16.64
N ARG A 164 8.13 -8.76 17.01
CA ARG A 164 7.46 -7.71 17.78
C ARG A 164 7.48 -6.37 17.04
N LEU A 165 6.35 -5.66 17.10
CA LEU A 165 6.28 -4.26 16.68
C LEU A 165 7.13 -3.41 17.64
N ARG A 166 8.00 -2.56 17.07
CA ARG A 166 8.89 -1.68 17.84
C ARG A 166 8.43 -0.23 17.83
N ALA A 167 7.85 0.20 16.71
CA ALA A 167 7.35 1.55 16.53
C ALA A 167 6.34 1.60 15.37
N LEU A 168 5.57 2.68 15.31
CA LEU A 168 4.85 3.05 14.10
C LEU A 168 5.81 3.65 13.06
N PRO A 169 5.50 3.57 11.74
CA PRO A 169 6.31 4.16 10.68
C PRO A 169 6.39 5.68 10.80
N GLY A 170 7.52 6.20 11.29
CA GLY A 170 7.77 7.61 11.61
C GLY A 170 8.68 8.35 10.63
N VAL A 171 9.12 7.70 9.54
CA VAL A 171 9.93 8.30 8.47
C VAL A 171 9.14 8.38 7.15
N PRO A 172 8.04 9.17 7.09
CA PRO A 172 7.27 9.31 5.86
C PRO A 172 8.09 10.02 4.78
N ILE A 173 7.74 9.76 3.53
CA ILE A 173 8.04 10.62 2.39
C ILE A 173 7.02 11.77 2.42
N THR A 174 7.52 13.00 2.40
CA THR A 174 6.73 14.23 2.46
C THR A 174 6.77 15.00 1.14
N HIS A 175 5.91 16.01 1.01
CA HIS A 175 5.94 16.92 -0.13
C HIS A 175 7.28 17.65 -0.25
N ASP A 176 7.84 18.10 0.87
CA ASP A 176 9.11 18.83 0.91
C ASP A 176 10.28 17.95 0.45
N ASP A 177 10.29 16.67 0.84
CA ASP A 177 11.28 15.70 0.35
C ASP A 177 11.23 15.57 -1.17
N ILE A 178 10.02 15.47 -1.75
CA ILE A 178 9.81 15.35 -3.19
C ILE A 178 10.20 16.65 -3.90
N ALA A 179 9.83 17.81 -3.35
CA ALA A 179 10.14 19.11 -3.93
C ALA A 179 11.65 19.36 -3.95
N ALA A 180 12.36 19.02 -2.87
CA ALA A 180 13.82 19.08 -2.81
C ALA A 180 14.45 18.15 -3.86
N ALA A 181 14.03 16.88 -3.91
CA ALA A 181 14.55 15.93 -4.89
C ALA A 181 14.27 16.35 -6.34
N ALA A 182 13.12 16.97 -6.60
CA ALA A 182 12.77 17.45 -7.94
C ALA A 182 13.66 18.62 -8.41
N GLN A 183 14.19 19.44 -7.49
CA GLN A 183 15.13 20.51 -7.83
C GLN A 183 16.49 19.99 -8.30
N GLU A 184 16.87 18.78 -7.85
CA GLU A 184 18.12 18.12 -8.23
C GLU A 184 18.02 17.38 -9.58
N LEU A 185 16.80 17.17 -10.10
CA LEU A 185 16.59 16.47 -11.37
C LEU A 185 16.97 17.37 -12.58
N PRO A 186 17.44 16.75 -13.68
CA PRO A 186 17.63 17.48 -14.93
C PRO A 186 16.33 18.11 -15.43
N LYS A 187 16.42 19.36 -15.90
CA LYS A 187 15.26 20.15 -16.35
C LYS A 187 14.81 19.83 -17.77
N ASP A 188 15.67 19.17 -18.55
CA ASP A 188 15.50 18.92 -19.97
C ASP A 188 15.03 17.48 -20.26
N ARG A 189 15.47 16.50 -19.47
CA ARG A 189 15.18 15.09 -19.72
C ARG A 189 15.17 14.24 -18.45
N ILE A 190 14.15 13.39 -18.34
CA ILE A 190 14.02 12.36 -17.29
C ILE A 190 13.85 11.00 -17.96
N THR A 191 14.51 9.98 -17.42
CA THR A 191 14.35 8.58 -17.85
C THR A 191 13.52 7.82 -16.84
N LEU A 192 12.43 7.20 -17.29
CA LEU A 192 11.61 6.31 -16.48
C LEU A 192 11.94 4.86 -16.82
N ARG A 193 12.26 4.06 -15.79
CA ARG A 193 12.49 2.62 -15.92
C ARG A 193 11.34 1.88 -15.24
N TRP A 194 10.58 1.14 -16.02
CA TRP A 194 9.51 0.29 -15.51
C TRP A 194 10.11 -0.96 -14.88
N LEU A 195 10.09 -1.03 -13.54
CA LEU A 195 10.58 -2.19 -12.78
C LEU A 195 9.55 -3.34 -12.75
N THR A 196 8.29 -3.02 -13.03
CA THR A 196 7.19 -3.96 -13.16
C THR A 196 6.39 -3.60 -14.41
N PRO A 197 5.63 -4.53 -15.00
CA PRO A 197 4.69 -4.20 -16.08
C PRO A 197 3.80 -3.02 -15.68
N CYS A 198 3.70 -2.01 -16.55
CA CYS A 198 2.88 -0.83 -16.34
C CYS A 198 1.82 -0.74 -17.43
N GLU A 199 0.56 -0.86 -17.04
CA GLU A 199 -0.59 -0.67 -17.93
C GLU A 199 -1.09 0.77 -17.79
N ALA A 200 -0.60 1.67 -18.64
CA ALA A 200 -1.18 2.99 -18.82
C ALA A 200 -2.34 2.88 -19.80
N THR A 201 -3.51 3.42 -19.46
CA THR A 201 -4.66 3.47 -20.38
C THR A 201 -4.86 4.87 -20.92
N ASP A 202 -5.21 4.97 -22.20
CA ASP A 202 -5.73 6.18 -22.82
C ASP A 202 -7.03 5.84 -23.54
N GLN A 203 -8.09 6.61 -23.30
CA GLN A 203 -9.44 6.35 -23.82
C GLN A 203 -9.88 4.86 -23.69
N GLN A 204 -9.65 4.25 -22.52
CA GLN A 204 -9.96 2.84 -22.22
C GLN A 204 -9.15 1.79 -23.02
N ARG A 205 -8.06 2.18 -23.70
CA ARG A 205 -7.17 1.27 -24.42
C ARG A 205 -5.77 1.25 -23.78
N PRO A 206 -5.12 0.08 -23.65
CA PRO A 206 -3.74 0.02 -23.16
C PRO A 206 -2.77 0.73 -24.12
N ALA A 207 -2.05 1.73 -23.61
CA ALA A 207 -0.98 2.41 -24.30
C ALA A 207 0.32 1.61 -24.12
N ARG A 208 0.72 0.84 -25.15
CA ARG A 208 1.96 0.02 -25.11
C ARG A 208 3.24 0.86 -24.97
N THR A 209 3.22 2.11 -25.43
CA THR A 209 4.30 3.07 -25.23
C THR A 209 3.65 4.43 -24.95
N PRO A 210 3.35 4.73 -23.68
CA PRO A 210 2.61 5.93 -23.36
C PRO A 210 3.49 7.16 -23.61
N HIS A 211 3.01 8.09 -24.44
CA HIS A 211 3.62 9.41 -24.58
C HIS A 211 3.66 10.14 -23.24
N ALA A 212 4.61 11.06 -23.06
CA ALA A 212 4.81 11.78 -21.80
C ALA A 212 3.52 12.42 -21.25
N HIS A 213 2.68 13.02 -22.11
CA HIS A 213 1.42 13.64 -21.70
C HIS A 213 0.41 12.62 -21.12
N ILE A 214 0.39 11.37 -21.61
CA ILE A 214 -0.47 10.30 -21.08
C ILE A 214 0.01 9.92 -19.69
N LEU A 215 1.32 9.72 -19.51
CA LEU A 215 1.91 9.38 -18.21
C LEU A 215 1.64 10.47 -17.17
N ILE A 216 1.92 11.73 -17.51
CA ILE A 216 1.71 12.87 -16.62
C ILE A 216 0.22 12.97 -16.25
N SER A 217 -0.69 12.87 -17.21
CA SER A 217 -2.13 12.93 -16.96
C SER A 217 -2.59 11.82 -16.01
N ARG A 218 -2.15 10.57 -16.25
CA ARG A 218 -2.49 9.42 -15.39
C ARG A 218 -1.90 9.54 -13.98
N LEU A 219 -0.70 10.11 -13.83
CA LEU A 219 -0.08 10.38 -12.53
C LEU A 219 -0.84 11.47 -11.76
N ILE A 220 -1.17 12.58 -12.42
CA ILE A 220 -1.97 13.67 -11.81
C ILE A 220 -3.33 13.14 -11.36
N GLU A 221 -4.02 12.39 -12.22
CA GLU A 221 -5.30 11.76 -11.87
C GLU A 221 -5.14 10.82 -10.67
N ARG A 222 -4.08 10.02 -10.63
CA ARG A 222 -3.84 9.11 -9.50
C ARG A 222 -3.62 9.87 -8.20
N ILE A 223 -2.83 10.95 -8.21
CA ILE A 223 -2.60 11.80 -7.03
C ILE A 223 -3.91 12.44 -6.58
N GLN A 224 -4.68 13.03 -7.50
CA GLN A 224 -5.97 13.64 -7.19
C GLN A 224 -6.97 12.63 -6.61
N MET A 225 -7.02 11.41 -7.15
CA MET A 225 -7.89 10.35 -6.63
C MET A 225 -7.45 9.88 -5.24
N LEU A 226 -6.14 9.77 -4.99
CA LEU A 226 -5.61 9.44 -3.66
C LEU A 226 -5.94 10.55 -2.66
N GLU A 227 -5.70 11.81 -3.01
CA GLU A 227 -6.06 12.95 -2.18
C GLU A 227 -7.56 12.95 -1.85
N LEU A 228 -8.42 12.78 -2.85
CA LEU A 228 -9.87 12.75 -2.64
C LEU A 228 -10.29 11.60 -1.72
N ALA A 229 -9.77 10.39 -1.94
CA ALA A 229 -10.10 9.22 -1.13
C ALA A 229 -9.68 9.42 0.34
N LEU A 230 -8.53 10.04 0.57
CA LEU A 230 -7.97 10.25 1.91
C LEU A 230 -8.61 11.46 2.63
N HIS A 231 -8.92 12.55 1.93
CA HIS A 231 -9.66 13.68 2.51
C HIS A 231 -11.09 13.28 2.92
N VAL A 232 -11.74 12.42 2.13
CA VAL A 232 -13.06 11.90 2.49
C VAL A 232 -12.97 11.04 3.75
N ALA A 233 -11.89 10.28 3.95
CA ALA A 233 -11.68 9.52 5.18
C ALA A 233 -11.43 10.44 6.40
N THR A 234 -10.59 11.47 6.28
CA THR A 234 -10.24 12.37 7.40
C THR A 234 -11.37 13.34 7.78
N ALA A 235 -12.05 13.95 6.80
CA ALA A 235 -13.18 14.86 7.06
C ALA A 235 -14.35 14.13 7.74
N ARG A 236 -14.60 12.88 7.34
CA ARG A 236 -15.64 12.04 7.95
C ARG A 236 -15.25 11.55 9.36
N SER A 237 -13.97 11.26 9.62
CA SER A 237 -13.47 10.95 10.97
C SER A 237 -13.69 12.12 11.94
N SER A 238 -13.41 13.35 11.47
CA SER A 238 -13.56 14.58 12.24
C SER A 238 -15.04 14.90 12.56
N ALA A 239 -15.95 14.68 11.61
CA ALA A 239 -17.38 14.90 11.81
C ALA A 239 -18.01 13.89 12.79
N VAL A 240 -17.58 12.62 12.75
CA VAL A 240 -18.05 11.58 13.69
C VAL A 240 -17.57 11.86 15.11
N ALA A 241 -16.33 12.32 15.29
CA ALA A 241 -15.78 12.69 16.59
C ALA A 241 -16.57 13.82 17.29
N ILE A 242 -17.20 14.72 16.54
CA ILE A 242 -18.03 15.82 17.07
C ILE A 242 -19.45 15.33 17.45
N SER A 243 -19.88 14.18 16.94
CA SER A 243 -21.22 13.61 17.17
C SER A 243 -21.30 12.48 18.22
N ALA A 244 -20.20 12.16 18.91
CA ALA A 244 -20.24 11.17 19.98
C ALA A 244 -21.03 11.72 21.18
N PRO A 245 -22.16 11.10 21.59
CA PRO A 245 -22.90 11.58 22.75
C PRO A 245 -22.05 11.37 23.99
N ALA A 246 -21.91 12.42 24.80
CA ALA A 246 -21.35 12.32 26.14
C ALA A 246 -22.17 11.29 26.93
N LEU A 247 -21.64 10.08 27.09
CA LEU A 247 -22.21 9.11 28.03
C LEU A 247 -22.04 9.70 29.43
N ALA A 248 -23.15 10.26 29.93
CA ALA A 248 -23.29 10.70 31.29
C ALA A 248 -22.99 9.52 32.22
N ARG A 249 -21.90 9.64 32.98
CA ARG A 249 -21.71 8.85 34.21
C ARG A 249 -22.85 9.20 35.15
N ARG A 250 -23.75 8.25 35.41
CA ARG A 250 -24.60 8.27 36.60
C ARG A 250 -24.20 7.08 37.46
N GLY A 251 -23.57 7.40 38.58
CA GLY A 251 -23.78 6.65 39.82
C GLY A 251 -25.08 7.10 40.47
#